data_AF-A0A9D8EZE9-F1
#
_entry.id   AF-A0A9D8EZE9-F1
#
_cell.length_a   1.000
_cell.length_b   1.000
_cell.length_c   1.000
_cell.angle_alpha   90.00
_cell.angle_beta   90.00
_cell.angle_gamma   90.00
#
_symmetry.space_group_name_H-M   'P 1'
#
loop_
_entity.id
_entity.type
_entity.pdbx_description
1 polymer ?
#
loop_
_entity_poly.entity_id
_entity_poly.type
_entity_poly.pdbx_seq_one_letter_code
_entity_poly.pdbx_strand_id
1 'polypeptide(L)'
;MTPADIAAGRKVIEMGVPAVQIRVMSAIDGVSWDEVWASPETGVFGSRVPAFIGRDCYSKNKCAAGRPKDLADIDALGEGDVPGPSQDPQWGHRGDAVRI
;
A
#
# COMPACT_ATOMS: atom_id res chain seq x y z
N MET A 1 -22.35 5.25 -1.19
CA MET A 1 -20.97 5.13 -1.71
C MET A 1 -21.08 4.87 -3.19
N THR A 2 -20.72 5.85 -4.01
CA THR A 2 -20.57 5.73 -5.46
C THR A 2 -19.20 5.15 -5.80
N PRO A 3 -18.96 4.64 -7.02
CA PRO A 3 -17.62 4.25 -7.45
C PRO A 3 -16.59 5.39 -7.32
N ALA A 4 -17.01 6.62 -7.57
CA ALA A 4 -16.15 7.79 -7.43
C ALA A 4 -15.71 8.02 -5.98
N ASP A 5 -16.57 7.71 -5.00
CA ASP A 5 -16.24 7.84 -3.56
C ASP A 5 -15.16 6.85 -3.11
N ILE A 6 -14.99 5.72 -3.82
CA ILE A 6 -13.95 4.73 -3.56
C ILE A 6 -12.63 5.17 -4.17
N ALA A 7 -12.66 5.65 -5.42
CA ALA A 7 -11.48 6.07 -6.16
C ALA A 7 -10.92 7.41 -5.66
N ALA A 8 -11.76 8.26 -5.07
CA ALA A 8 -11.36 9.57 -4.57
C ALA A 8 -10.76 9.50 -3.15
N GLY A 9 -9.55 10.07 -3.01
CA GLY A 9 -8.88 10.20 -1.71
C GLY A 9 -8.30 8.89 -1.16
N ARG A 10 -7.90 8.92 0.11
CA ARG A 10 -7.31 7.78 0.83
C ARG A 10 -8.39 7.07 1.63
N LYS A 11 -8.87 5.92 1.14
CA LYS A 11 -9.91 5.12 1.78
C LYS A 11 -9.41 3.70 2.05
N VAL A 12 -9.88 3.12 3.13
CA VAL A 12 -9.67 1.70 3.46
C VAL A 12 -11.03 1.04 3.57
N ILE A 13 -11.32 0.12 2.65
CA ILE A 13 -12.55 -0.68 2.66
C ILE A 13 -12.21 -2.03 3.25
N GLU A 14 -12.87 -2.39 4.35
CA GLU A 14 -12.73 -3.71 4.96
C GLU A 14 -13.94 -4.57 4.59
N MET A 15 -13.68 -5.79 4.13
CA MET A 15 -14.72 -6.77 3.82
C MET A 15 -14.45 -8.08 4.55
N GLY A 16 -15.51 -8.67 5.09
CA GLY A 16 -15.45 -9.92 5.86
C GLY A 16 -15.18 -9.70 7.34
N VAL A 17 -14.96 -10.79 8.06
CA VAL A 17 -14.77 -10.82 9.52
C VAL A 17 -13.48 -11.54 9.88
N PRO A 18 -12.75 -11.12 10.93
CA PRO A 18 -11.58 -11.86 11.41
C PRO A 18 -11.91 -13.35 11.63
N ALA A 19 -11.07 -14.31 11.22
CA ALA A 19 -9.75 -14.18 10.60
C ALA A 19 -9.73 -14.06 9.06
N VAL A 20 -10.89 -14.11 8.40
CA VAL A 20 -11.03 -14.03 6.93
C VAL A 20 -11.52 -12.63 6.55
N GLN A 21 -10.62 -11.66 6.67
CA GLN A 21 -10.86 -10.25 6.32
C GLN A 21 -9.91 -9.83 5.20
N ILE A 22 -10.41 -9.06 4.25
CA ILE A 22 -9.60 -8.35 3.26
C ILE A 22 -9.73 -6.84 3.46
N ARG A 23 -8.65 -6.11 3.17
CA ARG A 23 -8.61 -4.65 3.17
C ARG A 23 -8.22 -4.16 1.77
N VAL A 24 -9.06 -3.32 1.19
CA VAL A 24 -8.81 -2.66 -0.09
C VAL A 24 -8.46 -1.21 0.19
N MET A 25 -7.34 -0.74 -0.35
CA MET A 25 -6.86 0.62 -0.16
C MET A 25 -6.86 1.35 -1.49
N SER A 26 -7.48 2.53 -1.54
CA SER A 26 -7.54 3.37 -2.76
C SER A 26 -6.27 4.22 -2.99
N ALA A 27 -5.39 4.25 -1.99
CA ALA A 27 -4.07 4.85 -2.08
C ALA A 27 -3.12 4.26 -1.02
N ILE A 28 -1.83 4.28 -1.31
CA ILE A 28 -0.75 3.86 -0.42
C ILE A 28 0.29 4.98 -0.29
N ASP A 29 1.08 4.98 0.78
CA ASP A 29 2.09 6.05 1.02
C ASP A 29 3.31 5.88 0.12
N GLY A 30 3.96 6.99 -0.22
CA GLY A 30 5.31 6.99 -0.82
C GLY A 30 5.42 6.60 -2.28
N VAL A 31 4.33 6.22 -2.96
CA VAL A 31 4.31 5.84 -4.38
C VAL A 31 2.98 6.22 -5.06
N SER A 32 3.03 6.50 -6.36
CA SER A 32 1.87 6.70 -7.23
C SER A 32 1.43 5.40 -7.91
N TRP A 33 0.19 5.39 -8.44
CA TRP A 33 -0.31 4.23 -9.19
C TRP A 33 0.48 3.96 -10.46
N ASP A 34 0.92 5.00 -11.17
CA ASP A 34 1.72 4.84 -12.39
C ASP A 34 3.08 4.20 -12.09
N GLU A 35 3.73 4.58 -10.98
CA GLU A 35 4.97 3.95 -10.53
C GLU A 35 4.77 2.47 -10.17
N VAL A 36 3.69 2.15 -9.45
CA VAL A 36 3.38 0.78 -9.04
C VAL A 36 3.10 -0.11 -10.27
N TRP A 37 2.36 0.40 -11.25
CA TRP A 37 2.00 -0.35 -12.46
C TRP A 37 3.11 -0.41 -13.51
N ALA A 38 4.14 0.42 -13.40
CA ALA A 38 5.29 0.37 -14.31
C ALA A 38 6.17 -0.87 -14.12
N SER A 39 6.19 -1.47 -12.92
CA SER A 39 7.04 -2.62 -12.61
C SER A 39 6.38 -3.61 -11.62
N PRO A 40 5.22 -4.22 -11.97
CA PRO A 40 4.59 -5.23 -11.14
C PRO A 40 5.39 -6.54 -11.17
N GLU A 41 5.47 -7.20 -10.02
CA GLU A 41 6.03 -8.56 -9.94
C GLU A 41 4.89 -9.58 -9.93
N THR A 42 5.04 -10.70 -10.62
CA THR A 42 4.04 -11.78 -10.59
C THR A 42 4.57 -12.96 -9.79
N GLY A 43 3.68 -13.63 -9.06
CA GLY A 43 4.05 -14.78 -8.23
C GLY A 43 2.89 -15.73 -8.04
N VAL A 44 3.19 -17.00 -7.77
CA VAL A 44 2.16 -18.02 -7.55
C VAL A 44 1.60 -17.89 -6.13
N PHE A 45 0.28 -17.73 -6.02
CA PHE A 45 -0.44 -17.76 -4.76
C PHE A 45 -1.60 -18.76 -4.86
N GLY A 46 -1.42 -19.93 -4.25
CA GLY A 46 -2.33 -21.06 -4.43
C GLY A 46 -2.39 -21.49 -5.90
N SER A 47 -3.58 -21.46 -6.50
CA SER A 47 -3.80 -21.77 -7.92
C SER A 47 -3.84 -20.53 -8.82
N ARG A 48 -3.45 -19.35 -8.31
CA ARG A 48 -3.53 -18.07 -9.04
C ARG A 48 -2.13 -17.46 -9.19
N VAL A 49 -1.98 -16.58 -10.18
CA VAL A 49 -0.75 -15.80 -10.40
C VAL A 49 -1.10 -14.31 -10.34
N PRO A 50 -1.32 -13.74 -9.14
CA PRO A 50 -1.58 -12.31 -9.01
C PRO A 50 -0.35 -11.46 -9.31
N ALA A 51 -0.62 -10.18 -9.59
CA ALA A 51 0.39 -9.14 -9.58
C ALA A 51 0.57 -8.60 -8.14
N PHE A 52 1.83 -8.43 -7.76
CA PHE A 52 2.28 -7.81 -6.53
C PHE A 52 2.96 -6.48 -6.89
N ILE A 53 2.94 -5.55 -5.94
CA ILE A 53 3.76 -4.35 -6.03
C ILE A 53 5.24 -4.77 -6.13
N GLY A 54 5.96 -4.21 -7.10
CA GLY A 54 7.38 -4.50 -7.28
C GLY A 54 8.20 -4.06 -6.07
N ARG A 55 9.36 -4.70 -5.88
CA ARG A 55 10.20 -4.54 -4.69
C ARG A 55 10.52 -3.08 -4.34
N ASP A 56 10.98 -2.28 -5.30
CA ASP A 56 11.35 -0.87 -5.04
C ASP A 56 10.16 -0.02 -4.54
N CYS A 57 8.98 -0.21 -5.14
CA CYS A 57 7.77 0.49 -4.72
C CYS A 57 7.26 0.00 -3.36
N TYR A 58 7.44 -1.30 -3.07
CA TYR A 58 7.15 -1.87 -1.76
C TYR A 58 8.01 -1.22 -0.67
N SER A 59 9.33 -1.11 -0.88
CA SER A 59 10.26 -0.53 0.09
C SER A 59 9.94 0.93 0.37
N LYS A 60 9.76 1.73 -0.70
CA LYS A 60 9.33 3.14 -0.59
C LYS A 60 8.04 3.27 0.20
N ASN A 61 7.04 2.43 -0.08
CA ASN A 61 5.79 2.45 0.64
C ASN A 61 5.95 2.17 2.14
N LYS A 62 6.76 1.17 2.49
CA LYS A 62 6.98 0.76 3.88
C LYS A 62 7.75 1.80 4.68
N CYS A 63 8.78 2.40 4.08
CA CYS A 63 9.49 3.53 4.67
C CYS A 63 8.55 4.73 4.89
N ALA A 64 7.76 5.09 3.88
CA ALA A 64 6.83 6.22 3.97
C ALA A 64 5.69 6.00 4.97
N ALA A 65 5.18 4.76 5.09
CA ALA A 65 4.15 4.43 6.07
C ALA A 65 4.66 4.45 7.52
N GLY A 66 5.95 4.19 7.73
CA GLY A 66 6.66 4.42 9.00
C GLY A 66 6.14 3.63 10.21
N ARG A 67 5.33 2.58 9.99
CA ARG A 67 4.84 1.75 11.10
C ARG A 67 6.02 1.00 11.71
N PRO A 68 6.10 0.81 13.04
CA PRO A 68 7.26 0.16 13.68
C PRO A 68 7.62 -1.20 13.06
N LYS A 69 6.60 -1.99 12.71
CA LYS A 69 6.81 -3.27 12.02
C LYS A 69 7.37 -3.09 10.61
N ASP A 70 6.88 -2.11 9.84
CA ASP A 70 7.36 -1.88 8.48
C ASP A 70 8.83 -1.47 8.48
N LEU A 71 9.24 -0.61 9.41
CA LEU A 71 10.64 -0.19 9.55
C LEU A 71 11.54 -1.37 9.94
N ALA A 72 11.10 -2.24 10.85
CA ALA A 72 11.83 -3.45 11.22
C ALA A 72 11.93 -4.44 10.05
N ASP A 73 10.86 -4.60 9.27
CA ASP A 73 10.86 -5.48 8.09
C ASP A 73 11.83 -4.93 7.01
N ILE A 74 11.90 -3.61 6.80
CA ILE A 74 12.82 -2.97 5.86
C ILE A 74 14.28 -3.11 6.29
N ASP A 75 14.57 -2.93 7.57
CA ASP A 75 15.91 -3.15 8.13
C ASP A 75 16.35 -4.61 7.94
N ALA A 76 15.45 -5.56 8.22
CA ALA A 76 15.72 -6.99 8.00
C ALA A 76 15.97 -7.36 6.53
N LEU A 77 15.39 -6.60 5.58
CA LEU A 77 15.62 -6.75 4.15
C LEU A 77 16.90 -6.06 3.66
N GLY A 78 17.55 -5.25 4.50
CA GLY A 78 18.74 -4.46 4.13
C GLY A 78 18.42 -3.22 3.29
N GLU A 79 17.19 -2.71 3.37
CA GLU A 79 16.67 -1.61 2.52
C GLU A 79 16.52 -0.28 3.28
N GLY A 80 17.28 -0.10 4.38
CA GLY A 80 17.17 1.08 5.26
C GLY A 80 17.60 2.43 4.67
N ASP A 81 18.20 2.46 3.47
CA ASP A 81 18.71 3.68 2.81
C ASP A 81 17.81 4.19 1.68
N VAL A 82 16.55 3.71 1.60
CA VAL A 82 15.60 4.23 0.60
C VAL A 82 15.25 5.68 0.97
N PRO A 83 15.40 6.66 0.05
CA PRO A 83 15.11 8.06 0.34
C PRO A 83 13.69 8.20 0.89
N GLY A 84 13.56 8.96 1.98
CA GLY A 84 12.27 9.26 2.61
C GLY A 84 11.27 9.89 1.61
N PRO A 85 9.97 9.85 1.92
CA PRO A 85 8.92 10.21 0.97
C PRO A 85 9.14 11.62 0.38
N SER A 86 8.86 11.75 -0.92
CA SER A 86 8.70 13.04 -1.59
C SER A 86 7.75 13.91 -0.75
N GLN A 87 8.22 15.07 -0.30
CA GLN A 87 7.41 16.02 0.46
C GLN A 87 6.41 16.71 -0.47
N ASP A 88 5.33 16.00 -0.79
CA ASP A 88 4.19 16.61 -1.46
C ASP A 88 3.23 17.19 -0.40
N PRO A 89 3.00 18.51 -0.32
CA PRO A 89 2.31 19.17 0.80
C PRO A 89 0.85 18.77 1.00
N GLN A 90 0.25 18.04 0.06
CA GLN A 90 -1.18 17.68 0.07
C GLN A 90 -1.52 16.40 0.86
N TRP A 91 -0.53 15.65 1.36
CA TRP A 91 -0.75 14.28 1.82
C TRP A 91 -0.62 14.11 3.35
N GLY A 92 -1.67 14.51 4.08
CA GLY A 92 -1.65 14.55 5.55
C GLY A 92 -2.96 14.12 6.24
N HIS A 93 -3.72 13.16 5.71
CA HIS A 93 -4.95 12.70 6.36
C HIS A 93 -5.05 11.17 6.42
N ARG A 94 -5.30 10.65 7.64
CA ARG A 94 -5.64 9.24 7.88
C ARG A 94 -6.93 8.93 7.13
N GLY A 95 -6.90 7.91 6.29
CA GLY A 95 -8.06 7.55 5.49
C GLY A 95 -9.23 7.07 6.34
N ASP A 96 -10.45 7.39 5.90
CA ASP A 96 -11.67 6.89 6.54
C ASP A 96 -11.82 5.39 6.27
N ALA A 97 -12.01 4.61 7.33
CA ALA A 97 -12.28 3.18 7.23
C ALA A 97 -13.78 2.94 7.04
N VAL A 98 -14.15 2.23 5.98
CA VAL A 98 -15.53 1.82 5.69
C VAL A 98 -15.59 0.29 5.82
N ARG A 99 -16.50 -0.21 6.66
CA ARG A 99 -16.81 -1.64 6.75
C ARG A 99 -18.02 -1.96 5.91
N ILE A 100 -17.91 -3.01 5.11
CA ILE A 100 -19.00 -3.58 4.30
C ILE A 100 -19.26 -5.01 4.75
#